data_AF-A0A8H9IA99-F1
#
_entry.id   AF-A0A8H9IA99-F1
#
_cell.length_a   1.000
_cell.length_b   1.000
_cell.length_c   1.000
_cell.angle_alpha   90.00
_cell.angle_beta   90.00
_cell.angle_gamma   90.00
#
_symmetry.space_group_name_H-M   'P 1'
#
loop_
_entity.id
_entity.type
_entity.pdbx_description
1 polymer ?
#
loop_
_entity_poly.entity_id
_entity_poly.type
_entity_poly.pdbx_seq_one_letter_code
_entity_poly.pdbx_strand_id
1 'polypeptide(L)' 'MSGKAQHNFSDLDVPIKEQGGTFEKIIIGQNCWVGNGAMIMANIGSDCIVGAGSVVISDVPERSIVAGNPAKVIGTRK' A
#
# COMPACT_ATOMS: atom_id res chain seq x y z
N MET A 1 6.06 6.14 6.47
CA MET A 1 4.77 5.49 6.14
C MET A 1 3.71 6.14 7.02
N SER A 2 2.59 6.54 6.42
CA SER A 2 1.35 6.93 7.10
C SER A 2 0.24 6.14 6.41
N GLY A 3 0.16 4.83 6.69
CA GLY A 3 -0.98 3.98 6.31
C GLY A 3 -2.31 4.64 6.67
N LYS A 4 -3.42 4.16 6.09
CA LYS A 4 -4.74 4.78 6.21
C LYS A 4 -5.16 5.12 7.66
N ALA A 5 -4.66 4.36 8.64
CA ALA A 5 -4.99 4.53 10.06
C ALA A 5 -3.77 4.81 10.97
N GLN A 6 -2.58 5.09 10.41
CA GLN A 6 -1.38 5.31 11.24
C GLN A 6 -1.40 6.63 12.04
N HIS A 7 -2.22 7.59 11.61
CA HIS A 7 -2.47 8.83 12.34
C HIS A 7 -3.97 9.06 12.44
N ASN A 8 -4.45 9.19 13.67
CA ASN A 8 -5.77 9.77 13.91
C ASN A 8 -5.69 11.29 13.67
N PHE A 9 -6.76 11.85 13.14
CA PHE A 9 -6.84 13.29 12.79
C PHE A 9 -8.23 13.89 13.07
N SER A 10 -9.07 13.17 13.80
CA SER A 10 -10.46 13.56 14.05
C SER A 10 -10.62 14.57 15.17
N ASP A 11 -9.67 14.63 16.11
CA ASP A 11 -9.70 15.60 17.22
C ASP A 11 -8.96 16.86 16.79
N LEU A 12 -9.64 18.02 16.82
CA LEU A 12 -9.04 19.28 16.38
C LEU A 12 -8.26 20.00 17.49
N ASP A 13 -8.44 19.59 18.75
CA ASP A 13 -7.85 20.22 19.93
C ASP A 13 -6.54 19.53 20.36
N VAL A 14 -6.32 18.30 19.90
CA VAL A 14 -5.11 17.52 20.19
C VAL A 14 -4.17 17.53 18.96
N PRO A 15 -2.87 17.85 19.09
CA PRO A 15 -1.92 17.74 17.98
C PRO A 15 -1.90 16.33 17.36
N ILE A 16 -1.85 16.20 16.02
CA ILE A 16 -1.90 14.90 15.30
C ILE A 16 -0.94 13.85 15.88
N LYS A 17 0.27 14.25 16.29
CA LYS A 17 1.28 13.36 16.88
C LYS A 17 0.85 12.71 18.20
N GLU A 18 -0.11 13.32 18.91
CA GLU A 18 -0.65 12.91 20.21
C GLU A 18 -1.98 12.17 20.09
N GLN A 19 -2.63 12.18 18.92
CA GLN A 19 -3.93 11.50 18.70
C GLN A 19 -3.82 9.97 18.51
N GLY A 20 -2.60 9.45 18.39
CA GLY A 20 -2.34 8.01 18.19
C GLY A 20 -2.64 7.51 16.77
N GLY A 21 -2.78 6.19 16.64
CA GLY A 21 -3.06 5.50 15.38
C GLY A 21 -2.89 3.99 15.51
N THR A 22 -3.18 3.26 14.44
CA THR A 22 -3.01 1.80 14.38
C THR A 22 -1.88 1.41 13.44
N PHE A 23 -1.09 0.43 13.88
CA PHE A 23 -0.09 -0.23 13.04
C PHE A 23 -0.66 -1.54 12.57
N GLU A 24 -1.00 -1.61 11.29
CA GLU A 24 -1.47 -2.82 10.64
C GLU A 24 -0.31 -3.49 9.91
N LYS A 25 -0.18 -4.80 10.12
CA LYS A 25 0.76 -5.60 9.35
C LYS A 25 0.17 -5.81 7.95
N ILE A 26 0.95 -5.47 6.93
CA ILE A 26 0.64 -5.81 5.54
C ILE A 26 1.35 -7.10 5.14
N ILE A 27 0.76 -7.82 4.19
CA ILE A 27 1.33 -9.05 3.62
C ILE A 27 1.73 -8.79 2.17
N ILE A 28 2.94 -9.20 1.80
CA ILE A 28 3.37 -9.33 0.40
C ILE A 28 3.47 -10.83 0.11
N GLY A 29 2.67 -11.30 -0.84
CA GLY A 29 2.64 -12.69 -1.27
C GLY A 29 3.95 -13.13 -1.91
N GLN A 30 4.06 -14.44 -2.16
CA GLN A 30 5.27 -15.02 -2.75
C GLN A 30 5.45 -14.57 -4.20
N ASN A 31 6.70 -14.56 -4.69
CA ASN A 31 7.04 -14.30 -6.09
C ASN A 31 6.55 -12.93 -6.63
N CYS A 32 6.44 -11.93 -5.77
CA CYS A 32 6.13 -10.56 -6.19
C CYS A 32 7.38 -9.84 -6.70
N TRP A 33 7.23 -9.03 -7.74
CA TRP A 33 8.23 -8.02 -8.11
C TRP A 33 7.77 -6.64 -7.62
N VAL A 34 8.61 -5.99 -6.81
CA VAL A 34 8.37 -4.63 -6.32
C VAL A 34 9.37 -3.68 -6.96
N GLY A 35 8.90 -2.80 -7.83
CA GLY A 35 9.71 -1.80 -8.51
C GLY A 35 10.33 -0.79 -7.54
N ASN A 36 11.48 -0.23 -7.93
CA ASN A 36 12.21 0.73 -7.10
C ASN A 36 11.33 1.92 -6.69
N GLY A 37 11.45 2.35 -5.43
CA GLY A 37 10.72 3.50 -4.89
C GLY A 37 9.21 3.29 -4.74
N ALA A 38 8.67 2.08 -4.93
CA ALA A 38 7.27 1.81 -4.63
C ALA A 38 7.00 1.93 -3.11
N MET A 39 5.90 2.59 -2.75
CA MET A 39 5.38 2.65 -1.39
C MET A 39 4.21 1.69 -1.23
N ILE A 40 4.35 0.74 -0.31
CA ILE A 40 3.36 -0.32 -0.06
C ILE A 40 2.64 -0.06 1.26
N MET A 41 1.32 0.11 1.20
CA MET A 41 0.48 0.48 2.35
C MET A 41 -0.78 -0.41 2.45
N ALA A 42 -0.85 -1.50 1.68
CA ALA A 42 -1.95 -2.46 1.65
C ALA A 42 -1.42 -3.87 1.27
N ASN A 43 -2.27 -4.90 1.36
CA ASN A 43 -1.86 -6.27 1.06
C ASN A 43 -1.62 -6.47 -0.43
N ILE A 44 -0.65 -7.32 -0.77
CA ILE A 44 -0.33 -7.71 -2.15
C ILE A 44 -0.41 -9.23 -2.25
N GLY A 45 -1.28 -9.75 -3.11
CA GLY A 45 -1.38 -11.18 -3.41
C GLY A 45 -0.12 -11.72 -4.10
N SER A 46 0.04 -13.05 -4.13
CA SER A 46 1.20 -13.68 -4.78
C SER A 46 1.28 -13.36 -6.27
N ASP A 47 2.49 -13.48 -6.83
CA ASP A 47 2.78 -13.35 -8.25
C ASP A 47 2.48 -11.95 -8.85
N CYS A 48 2.34 -10.93 -8.01
CA CYS A 48 2.07 -9.56 -8.47
C CYS A 48 3.32 -8.84 -8.99
N ILE A 49 3.08 -7.84 -9.85
CA ILE A 49 4.10 -6.89 -10.31
C ILE A 49 3.66 -5.48 -9.89
N VAL A 50 4.48 -4.81 -9.08
CA VAL A 50 4.28 -3.41 -8.70
C VAL A 50 5.28 -2.56 -9.47
N GLY A 51 4.80 -1.65 -10.31
CA GLY A 51 5.65 -0.73 -11.06
C GLY A 51 6.47 0.21 -10.15
N ALA A 52 7.60 0.68 -10.64
CA ALA A 52 8.45 1.64 -9.92
C ALA A 52 7.67 2.92 -9.54
N GLY A 53 7.96 3.47 -8.35
CA GLY A 53 7.32 4.69 -7.84
C GLY A 53 5.82 4.56 -7.52
N SER A 54 5.23 3.36 -7.57
CA SER A 54 3.80 3.17 -7.29
C SER A 54 3.46 3.40 -5.82
N VAL A 55 2.28 3.94 -5.54
CA VAL A 55 1.76 4.12 -4.18
C VAL A 55 0.53 3.22 -4.00
N VAL A 56 0.74 2.05 -3.39
CA VAL A 56 -0.27 1.01 -3.23
C VAL A 56 -1.04 1.24 -1.94
N ILE A 57 -2.25 1.79 -2.05
CA ILE A 57 -3.12 2.16 -0.92
C ILE A 57 -4.36 1.27 -0.79
N SER A 58 -4.45 0.19 -1.56
CA SER A 58 -5.56 -0.76 -1.55
C SER A 58 -5.06 -2.15 -1.89
N ASP A 59 -5.73 -3.17 -1.37
CA ASP A 59 -5.32 -4.56 -1.55
C ASP A 59 -5.24 -4.94 -3.03
N VAL A 60 -4.17 -5.64 -3.40
CA VAL A 60 -3.87 -6.03 -4.78
C VAL A 60 -4.13 -7.53 -4.94
N PRO A 61 -5.06 -7.95 -5.82
CA PRO A 61 -5.33 -9.36 -6.08
C PRO A 61 -4.11 -10.08 -6.67
N GLU A 62 -4.02 -11.40 -6.44
CA GLU A 62 -2.96 -12.25 -7.01
C GLU A 62 -2.76 -12.04 -8.53
N ARG A 63 -1.52 -12.22 -9.00
CA ARG A 63 -1.13 -12.07 -10.42
C ARG A 63 -1.42 -10.70 -11.03
N SER A 64 -1.76 -9.68 -10.26
CA SER A 64 -2.03 -8.34 -10.79
C SER A 64 -0.75 -7.60 -11.14
N ILE A 65 -0.81 -6.76 -12.16
CA ILE A 65 0.20 -5.76 -12.50
C ILE A 65 -0.39 -4.40 -12.10
N VAL A 66 0.25 -3.69 -11.17
CA VAL A 66 -0.22 -2.38 -10.68
C VAL A 66 0.81 -1.29 -10.92
N ALA A 67 0.35 -0.08 -11.22
CA ALA A 67 1.21 1.09 -11.36
C ALA A 67 0.49 2.40 -10.97
N GLY A 68 1.27 3.42 -10.61
CA GLY A 68 0.80 4.80 -10.41
C GLY A 68 0.62 5.23 -8.95
N ASN A 69 0.15 6.47 -8.76
CA ASN A 69 -0.16 7.06 -7.46
C ASN A 69 -1.52 7.78 -7.54
N PRO A 70 -2.62 7.21 -7.00
CA PRO A 70 -2.68 5.89 -6.38
C PRO A 70 -2.51 4.76 -7.40
N ALA A 71 -1.90 3.65 -6.98
CA ALA A 71 -1.67 2.51 -7.85
C ALA A 71 -3.00 1.90 -8.33
N LYS A 72 -3.09 1.57 -9.61
CA LYS A 72 -4.23 0.90 -10.25
C LYS A 72 -3.78 -0.36 -10.96
N VAL A 73 -4.67 -1.35 -11.05
CA VAL A 73 -4.45 -2.54 -11.88
C VAL A 73 -4.41 -2.11 -13.34
N ILE A 74 -3.28 -2.39 -14.00
CA ILE A 74 -3.03 -2.10 -15.42
C ILE A 74 -2.93 -3.39 -16.27
N GLY A 75 -2.93 -4.55 -15.62
CA GLY A 75 -2.90 -5.83 -16.30
C GLY A 75 -2.84 -7.00 -15.33
N THR A 76 -2.70 -8.20 -15.90
CA THR A 76 -2.55 -9.46 -15.17
C THR A 76 -1.36 -10.22 -15.75
N ARG A 77 -0.49 -10.73 -14.88
CA ARG A 77 0.61 -11.61 -15.22
C ARG A 77 0.05 -12.93 -15.78
N LYS A 78 0.57 -13.35 -16.93
CA LYS A 78 0.18 -14.59 -17.63
C LYS A 78 1.21 -15.68 -17.39
#